data_AF-A0A4Z8Z220-F1
#
_entry.id   AF-A0A4Z8Z220-F1
#
_cell.length_a   1.000
_cell.length_b   1.000
_cell.length_c   1.000
_cell.angle_alpha   90.00
_cell.angle_beta   90.00
_cell.angle_gamma   90.00
#
_symmetry.space_group_name_H-M   'P 1'
#
loop_
_entity.id
_entity.type
_entity.pdbx_description
1 polymer ?
#
loop_
_entity_poly.entity_id
_entity_poly.type
_entity_poly.pdbx_seq_one_letter_code
_entity_poly.pdbx_strand_id
1 'polypeptide(L)'
;MITTESNVSSLPELTSFEVGYSLRTNEVYLSASFTDNMACIPHWPVKEFPDQFMCISRTRAEELIKELQKAINYMDAGIDNPHGRFN
;
A
#
# COMPACT_ATOMS: atom_id res chain seq x y z
N MET A 1 -22.91 -24.48 -3.52
CA MET A 1 -22.23 -23.32 -4.13
C MET A 1 -21.22 -22.84 -3.12
N ILE A 2 -19.92 -23.05 -3.38
CA ILE A 2 -18.86 -22.44 -2.60
C ILE A 2 -18.55 -21.16 -3.36
N THR A 3 -19.07 -20.02 -2.90
CA THR A 3 -18.54 -18.72 -3.32
C THR A 3 -17.12 -18.69 -2.79
N THR A 4 -16.15 -18.91 -3.66
CA THR A 4 -14.78 -18.51 -3.44
C THR A 4 -14.81 -17.00 -3.27
N GLU A 5 -14.93 -16.52 -2.04
CA GLU A 5 -14.58 -15.15 -1.72
C GLU A 5 -13.14 -14.98 -2.20
N SER A 6 -12.97 -14.23 -3.28
CA SER A 6 -11.65 -13.95 -3.82
C SER A 6 -10.95 -13.08 -2.78
N ASN A 7 -10.06 -13.70 -2.01
CA ASN A 7 -9.22 -13.11 -0.97
C ASN A 7 -8.28 -12.00 -1.46
N VAL A 8 -8.46 -11.55 -2.70
CA VAL A 8 -7.66 -10.53 -3.40
C VAL A 8 -8.57 -9.42 -3.98
N SER A 9 -9.89 -9.47 -3.74
CA SER A 9 -10.83 -8.43 -4.18
C SER A 9 -11.07 -7.37 -3.11
N SER A 10 -11.32 -6.12 -3.53
CA SER A 10 -11.56 -4.99 -2.64
C SER A 10 -10.42 -4.73 -1.65
N LEU A 11 -9.20 -4.67 -2.18
CA LEU A 11 -8.02 -4.19 -1.47
C LEU A 11 -7.77 -2.71 -1.81
N PRO A 12 -7.34 -1.88 -0.83
CA PRO A 12 -6.97 -0.50 -1.10
C PRO A 12 -5.66 -0.46 -1.92
N GLU A 13 -5.79 -0.13 -3.20
CA GLU A 13 -4.66 0.15 -4.08
C GLU A 13 -4.27 1.63 -3.95
N LEU A 14 -3.00 1.90 -3.62
CA LEU A 14 -2.48 3.25 -3.48
C LEU A 14 -2.49 3.97 -4.84
N THR A 15 -3.24 5.06 -4.95
CA THR A 15 -3.38 5.83 -6.21
C THR A 15 -2.57 7.12 -6.21
N SER A 16 -2.47 7.77 -5.06
CA SER A 16 -1.68 8.98 -4.89
C SER A 16 -1.14 9.07 -3.46
N PHE A 17 -0.05 9.81 -3.32
CA PHE A 17 0.46 10.17 -2.01
C PHE A 17 1.21 11.50 -2.06
N GLU A 18 1.18 12.22 -0.93
CA GLU A 18 1.91 13.47 -0.72
C GLU A 18 2.77 13.35 0.53
N VAL A 19 3.97 13.94 0.47
CA VAL A 19 4.96 13.86 1.57
C VAL A 19 5.31 15.26 2.06
N GLY A 20 5.09 15.50 3.35
CA GLY A 20 5.59 16.66 4.09
C GLY A 20 6.65 16.24 5.11
N TYR A 21 7.39 17.20 5.67
CA TYR A 21 8.37 16.91 6.73
C TYR A 21 8.48 18.06 7.74
N SER A 22 8.95 17.73 8.94
CA SER A 22 9.23 18.67 10.02
C SER A 22 10.62 18.41 10.58
N LEU A 23 11.54 19.37 10.42
CA LEU A 23 12.87 19.32 11.03
C LEU A 23 12.81 19.45 12.56
N ARG A 24 11.77 20.12 13.08
CA ARG A 24 11.60 20.36 14.52
C ARG A 24 11.25 19.08 15.26
N THR A 25 10.37 18.26 14.69
CA THR A 25 9.92 17.00 15.29
C THR A 25 10.66 15.78 14.72
N ASN A 26 11.45 15.97 13.67
CA ASN A 26 12.20 14.93 12.96
C ASN A 26 11.27 13.82 12.40
N GLU A 27 10.18 14.26 11.79
CA GLU A 27 9.08 13.43 11.30
C GLU A 27 8.77 13.73 9.82
N VAL A 28 8.20 12.72 9.17
CA VAL A 28 7.65 12.74 7.82
C VAL A 28 6.14 12.56 7.93
N TYR A 29 5.38 13.39 7.22
CA TYR A 29 3.94 13.27 7.11
C TYR A 29 3.60 12.70 5.74
N LEU A 30 2.76 11.68 5.70
CA LEU A 30 2.31 11.03 4.48
C LEU A 30 0.79 11.13 4.39
N SER A 31 0.31 11.77 3.34
CA SER A 31 -1.09 11.65 2.90
C SER A 31 -1.15 10.61 1.79
N ALA A 32 -2.12 9.71 1.83
CA ALA A 32 -2.28 8.62 0.86
C ALA A 32 -3.75 8.44 0.50
N SER A 33 -4.03 8.32 -0.79
CA SER A 33 -5.35 8.02 -1.33
C SER A 33 -5.37 6.65 -1.96
N PHE A 34 -6.53 6.01 -1.90
CA PHE A 34 -6.70 4.63 -2.34
C PHE A 34 -7.92 4.46 -3.25
N THR A 35 -7.85 3.48 -4.14
CA THR A 35 -8.99 2.96 -4.89
C THR A 35 -9.17 1.47 -4.59
N ASP A 36 -10.35 0.93 -4.91
CA ASP A 36 -10.51 -0.52 -4.99
C ASP A 36 -9.65 -1.07 -6.13
N ASN A 37 -8.80 -2.06 -5.85
CA ASN A 37 -7.96 -2.72 -6.84
C ASN A 37 -8.75 -3.40 -7.98
N MET A 38 -10.07 -3.57 -7.82
CA MET A 38 -10.98 -4.08 -8.83
C MET A 38 -11.85 -2.98 -9.48
N ALA A 39 -11.60 -1.69 -9.20
CA ALA A 39 -12.42 -0.57 -9.70
C ALA A 39 -12.46 -0.46 -11.23
N CYS A 40 -11.47 -1.00 -11.94
CA CYS A 40 -11.42 -1.01 -13.39
C CYS A 40 -12.22 -2.15 -14.06
N ILE A 41 -12.76 -3.10 -13.26
CA ILE A 41 -13.52 -4.24 -13.77
C ILE A 41 -15.00 -3.86 -13.97
N PRO A 42 -15.54 -3.97 -15.20
CA PRO A 42 -16.94 -3.68 -15.46
C PRO A 42 -17.89 -4.49 -14.58
N HIS A 43 -18.90 -3.83 -14.03
CA HIS A 43 -19.93 -4.43 -13.16
C HIS A 43 -19.41 -5.00 -11.83
N TRP A 44 -18.15 -4.77 -11.46
CA TRP A 44 -17.65 -5.16 -10.15
C TRP A 44 -18.14 -4.18 -9.07
N PRO A 45 -18.60 -4.67 -7.89
CA PRO A 45 -18.93 -3.80 -6.77
C PRO A 45 -17.67 -3.07 -6.27
N VAL A 46 -17.65 -1.75 -6.38
CA VAL A 46 -16.52 -0.93 -5.92
C VAL A 46 -16.68 -0.61 -4.44
N LYS A 47 -15.63 -0.86 -3.66
CA LYS A 47 -15.54 -0.43 -2.26
C LYS A 47 -14.78 0.89 -2.15
N GLU A 48 -15.31 1.83 -1.39
CA GLU A 48 -14.59 3.05 -1.06
C GLU A 48 -13.64 2.83 0.11
N PHE A 49 -12.45 3.44 0.03
CA PHE A 49 -11.45 3.44 1.09
C PHE A 49 -11.19 4.90 1.49
N PRO A 50 -11.16 5.21 2.80
CA PRO A 50 -10.86 6.55 3.23
C PRO A 50 -9.38 6.88 2.97
N ASP A 51 -9.13 8.14 2.60
CA ASP A 51 -7.77 8.68 2.57
C ASP A 51 -7.11 8.55 3.95
N GLN A 52 -5.82 8.25 3.95
CA GLN A 52 -5.04 8.10 5.17
C GLN A 52 -4.03 9.22 5.29
N PHE A 53 -3.99 9.84 6.47
CA PHE A 53 -2.93 10.75 6.87
C PHE A 53 -2.16 10.16 8.04
N MET A 54 -0.84 10.02 7.89
CA MET A 54 0.00 9.38 8.90
C MET A 54 1.29 10.17 9.16
N CYS A 55 1.79 10.05 10.38
CA CYS A 55 3.09 10.54 10.81
C CYS A 55 4.06 9.37 10.94
N ILE A 56 5.25 9.53 10.37
CA ILE A 56 6.31 8.53 10.37
C ILE A 56 7.57 9.21 10.92
N SER A 57 8.19 8.64 11.95
CA SER A 57 9.49 9.15 12.40
C SER A 57 10.54 8.98 11.30
N ARG A 58 11.55 9.86 11.25
CA ARG A 58 12.62 9.77 10.24
C ARG A 58 13.22 8.36 10.13
N THR A 59 13.48 7.69 11.25
CA THR A 59 14.03 6.32 11.26
C THR A 59 13.08 5.31 10.63
N ARG A 60 11.78 5.38 10.92
CA ARG A 60 10.78 4.49 10.32
C ARG A 60 10.61 4.74 8.82
N ALA A 61 10.73 6.00 8.39
CA ALA A 61 10.70 6.33 6.96
C ALA A 61 11.91 5.73 6.22
N GLU A 62 13.11 5.77 6.82
CA GLU A 62 14.30 5.13 6.25
C GLU A 62 14.18 3.61 6.17
N GLU A 63 13.60 2.96 7.18
CA GLU A 63 13.31 1.52 7.18
C GLU A 63 12.28 1.16 6.11
N LEU A 64 11.20 1.95 5.98
CA LEU A 64 10.18 1.76 4.97
C LEU A 64 10.76 1.81 3.56
N ILE A 65 11.60 2.81 3.26
CA ILE A 65 12.28 2.93 1.95
C ILE A 65 13.13 1.69 1.66
N LYS A 66 13.86 1.18 2.65
CA LYS A 66 14.70 -0.02 2.47
C LYS A 66 13.88 -1.26 2.15
N GLU A 67 12.79 -1.50 2.87
CA GLU A 67 11.93 -2.67 2.62
C GLU A 67 11.18 -2.55 1.27
N LEU A 68 10.72 -1.35 0.90
CA LEU A 68 10.13 -1.10 -0.42
C LEU A 68 11.13 -1.39 -1.55
N GLN A 69 12.36 -0.87 -1.44
CA GLN A 69 13.40 -1.12 -2.43
C GLN A 69 13.76 -2.61 -2.52
N LYS A 70 13.83 -3.30 -1.38
CA LYS A 70 14.08 -4.74 -1.33
C LYS A 70 12.98 -5.53 -2.03
N ALA A 71 11.72 -5.18 -1.81
CA ALA A 71 10.58 -5.82 -2.48
C ALA A 71 10.67 -5.66 -4.00
N ILE A 72 10.98 -4.45 -4.49
CA ILE A 72 11.19 -4.18 -5.93
C ILE A 72 12.33 -5.04 -6.48
N ASN A 73 13.48 -5.08 -5.79
CA ASN A 73 14.62 -5.87 -6.25
C ASN A 73 14.30 -7.38 -6.35
N TYR A 74 13.46 -7.90 -5.44
CA TYR A 74 13.01 -9.29 -5.51
C TYR A 74 12.04 -9.53 -6.69
N MET A 75 11.14 -8.59 -6.96
CA MET A 75 10.27 -8.65 -8.15
C MET A 75 11.09 -8.64 -9.44
N ASP A 76 12.07 -7.75 -9.55
CA ASP A 76 12.97 -7.66 -10.72
C ASP A 76 13.81 -8.93 -10.91
N ALA A 77 14.14 -9.62 -9.81
CA ALA A 77 14.86 -10.89 -9.82
C ALA A 77 13.94 -12.11 -10.07
N GLY A 78 12.62 -11.91 -10.20
CA GLY A 78 11.65 -13.00 -10.33
C GLY A 78 11.55 -13.89 -9.08
N ILE A 79 11.87 -13.36 -7.91
CA ILE A 79 11.78 -14.07 -6.64
C ILE A 79 10.38 -13.88 -6.07
N ASP A 80 9.58 -14.93 -6.08
CA ASP A 80 8.29 -14.93 -5.39
C ASP A 80 8.47 -14.80 -3.87
N ASN A 81 7.54 -14.11 -3.22
CA ASN A 81 7.49 -14.01 -1.76
C ASN A 81 6.57 -15.13 -1.20
N PRO A 82 7.11 -16.27 -0.74
CA PRO A 82 6.31 -17.38 -0.22
C PRO A 82 5.59 -17.05 1.10
N HIS A 83 5.84 -15.88 1.69
CA HIS A 83 5.28 -15.44 2.96
C HIS A 83 4.52 -14.11 2.88
N GLY A 84 4.20 -13.63 1.67
CA GLY A 84 3.31 -12.48 1.49
C GLY A 84 1.92 -12.79 2.05
N ARG A 85 1.71 -12.53 3.34
CA ARG A 85 0.38 -12.62 3.95
C ARG A 85 -0.40 -11.38 3.55
N PHE A 86 -1.27 -11.53 2.55
CA PHE A 86 -2.37 -10.61 2.29
C PHE A 86 -3.46 -10.96 3.31
N ASN A 87 -3.50 -10.25 4.43
CA ASN A 87 -4.58 -10.35 5.41
C ASN A 87 -5.71 -9.40 5.04
#